data_AF-A0A167GH80-F1
#
_entry.id   AF-A0A167GH80-F1
#
_cell.length_a   1.000
_cell.length_b   1.000
_cell.length_c   1.000
_cell.angle_alpha   90.00
_cell.angle_beta   90.00
_cell.angle_gamma   90.00
#
_symmetry.space_group_name_H-M   'P 1'
#
loop_
_entity.id
_entity.type
_entity.pdbx_description
1 polymer ?
#
loop_
_entity_poly.entity_id
_entity_poly.type
_entity_poly.pdbx_seq_one_letter_code
_entity_poly.pdbx_strand_id
1 'polypeptide(L)'
;MSDSITNENIQETVNNDAVSLVKILNDIREVHPNTACITGEIVSLHYYKRQFNKKEEKKTQSFDYAYWWVEVKDENGNIIQTSISSESDLLQNLKKGDLISLISFLDTQLTYDIVSSEARNLVTNNSIAEVTVVHGKKSNQWIMNNTAYPHPGWSKPRFFTFGLLLMLFAFFEQNHDFIMYGMILTPIVFLIECLFSFKSYNKEKSAYKLVLGNLDNLSDLLGQAARTQQPLQNSPSVEKVNSELCVEQSQAAQALVDKKRKEQERLASMYVKEYTETYEHNCMYDSNYKADVYCRLHVAKVIDTNRKVNVNKGKYEEKTYSTEKVYNTETHYIDGQWVKEKSVDYVQVIDTHTHETRSANMVGHAVLESLSGKVLTQRLPEKMLSNLDIGDWVIFADSHAVFESGKEIYSLEYFSNIDKHTWDSEKSFMEYEDTKCEKMLSAIFKLIGMCVLVAIAVLSYQSDWSLFPALALIPYVIYYFYKRNIFCNLYNKNIDNRRDVLNKISVSIDGINEDREQIKTHLNKLDAII
;
A
#
# COMPACT_ATOMS: atom_id res chain seq x y z
N MET A 1 22.59 -5.64 52.12
CA MET A 1 23.47 -6.20 51.07
C MET A 1 23.08 -5.48 49.79
N SER A 2 23.75 -4.36 49.54
CA SER A 2 23.59 -3.54 48.35
C SER A 2 24.83 -3.79 47.50
N ASP A 3 24.69 -4.59 46.45
CA ASP A 3 25.80 -4.91 45.57
C ASP A 3 26.21 -3.67 44.79
N SER A 4 27.37 -3.11 45.17
CA SER A 4 28.09 -2.14 44.37
C SER A 4 28.60 -2.87 43.13
N ILE A 5 27.82 -2.86 42.05
CA ILE A 5 28.31 -3.21 40.72
C ILE A 5 29.35 -2.16 40.36
N THR A 6 30.62 -2.53 40.47
CA THR A 6 31.76 -1.69 40.12
C THR A 6 31.80 -1.48 38.61
N ASN A 7 32.25 -0.29 38.17
CA ASN A 7 32.41 0.06 36.75
C ASN A 7 33.28 -0.94 35.96
N GLU A 8 34.14 -1.72 36.61
CA GLU A 8 34.92 -2.80 36.00
C GLU A 8 34.04 -3.95 35.47
N ASN A 9 33.01 -4.38 36.22
CA ASN A 9 32.12 -5.47 35.78
C ASN A 9 31.25 -5.06 34.58
N ILE A 10 30.90 -3.78 34.47
CA ILE A 10 30.16 -3.23 33.33
C ILE A 10 31.07 -3.18 32.09
N GLN A 11 32.33 -2.73 32.24
CA GLN A 11 33.29 -2.72 31.13
C GLN A 11 33.67 -4.13 30.66
N GLU A 12 33.79 -5.09 31.56
CA GLU A 12 34.12 -6.49 31.22
C GLU A 12 32.96 -7.18 30.47
N THR A 13 31.72 -6.91 30.87
CA THR A 13 30.52 -7.45 30.18
C THR A 13 30.37 -6.84 28.79
N VAL A 14 30.49 -5.51 28.66
CA VAL A 14 30.43 -4.80 27.37
C VAL A 14 31.53 -5.27 26.40
N ASN A 15 32.74 -5.55 26.91
CA ASN A 15 33.84 -6.10 26.10
C ASN A 15 33.55 -7.53 25.61
N ASN A 16 32.95 -8.39 26.44
CA ASN A 16 32.59 -9.75 26.06
C ASN A 16 31.45 -9.81 25.02
N ASP A 17 30.48 -8.90 25.13
CA ASP A 17 29.36 -8.78 24.18
C ASP A 17 29.83 -8.25 22.81
N ALA A 18 30.72 -7.25 22.81
CA ALA A 18 31.33 -6.74 21.58
C ALA A 18 32.17 -7.82 20.87
N VAL A 19 32.95 -8.62 21.62
CA VAL A 19 33.70 -9.76 21.06
C VAL A 19 32.77 -10.81 20.48
N SER A 20 31.63 -11.08 21.13
CA SER A 20 30.63 -12.04 20.65
C SER A 20 29.91 -11.55 19.39
N LEU A 21 29.58 -10.26 19.30
CA LEU A 21 28.98 -9.64 18.13
C LEU A 21 29.92 -9.72 16.91
N VAL A 22 31.18 -9.35 17.10
CA VAL A 22 32.21 -9.41 16.04
C VAL A 22 32.39 -10.84 15.55
N LYS A 23 32.38 -11.82 16.46
CA LYS A 23 32.48 -13.24 16.10
C LYS A 23 31.32 -13.67 15.22
N ILE A 24 30.07 -13.40 15.61
CA ILE A 24 28.89 -13.79 14.81
C ILE A 24 28.91 -13.13 13.43
N LEU A 25 29.25 -11.84 13.34
CA LEU A 25 29.36 -11.14 12.06
C LEU A 25 30.48 -11.72 11.20
N ASN A 26 31.60 -12.15 11.79
CA ASN A 26 32.68 -12.82 11.06
C ASN A 26 32.26 -14.20 10.57
N ASP A 27 31.56 -15.00 11.37
CA ASP A 27 31.01 -16.30 10.96
C ASP A 27 30.06 -16.14 9.74
N ILE A 28 29.27 -15.07 9.71
CA ILE A 28 28.44 -14.74 8.54
C ILE A 28 29.31 -14.30 7.36
N ARG A 29 30.35 -13.48 7.58
CA ARG A 29 31.27 -13.01 6.53
C ARG A 29 32.09 -14.12 5.88
N GLU A 30 32.39 -15.20 6.59
CA GLU A 30 33.04 -16.37 6.00
C GLU A 30 32.22 -16.96 4.84
N VAL A 31 30.90 -16.85 4.91
CA VAL A 31 29.99 -17.35 3.87
C VAL A 31 29.52 -16.25 2.93
N HIS A 32 29.37 -15.03 3.43
CA HIS A 32 28.94 -13.83 2.72
C HIS A 32 29.93 -12.67 2.93
N PRO A 33 31.02 -12.59 2.14
CA PRO A 33 32.11 -11.62 2.38
C PRO A 33 31.68 -10.15 2.41
N ASN A 34 30.60 -9.81 1.70
CA ASN A 34 30.05 -8.46 1.61
C ASN A 34 29.09 -8.12 2.77
N THR A 35 29.07 -8.92 3.83
CA THR A 35 28.15 -8.68 4.96
C THR A 35 28.44 -7.34 5.63
N ALA A 36 27.48 -6.43 5.52
CA ALA A 36 27.44 -5.15 6.20
C ALA A 36 26.37 -5.18 7.30
N CYS A 37 26.69 -4.60 8.45
CA CYS A 37 25.75 -4.38 9.54
C CYS A 37 25.86 -2.93 9.96
N ILE A 38 24.73 -2.23 9.96
CA ILE A 38 24.63 -0.81 10.31
C ILE A 38 23.57 -0.68 11.38
N THR A 39 23.87 0.10 12.41
CA THR A 39 22.91 0.47 13.47
C THR A 39 22.79 1.98 13.50
N GLY A 40 21.56 2.48 13.55
CA GLY A 40 21.33 3.91 13.54
C GLY A 40 19.88 4.32 13.72
N GLU A 41 19.69 5.63 13.85
CA GLU A 41 18.38 6.25 14.04
C GLU A 41 17.74 6.56 12.69
N ILE A 42 16.45 6.28 12.56
CA ILE A 42 15.68 6.64 11.36
C ILE A 42 15.49 8.14 11.31
N VAL A 43 16.04 8.78 10.28
CA VAL A 43 15.89 10.22 10.03
C VAL A 43 14.68 10.50 9.15
N SER A 44 14.41 9.61 8.20
CA SER A 44 13.32 9.73 7.23
C SER A 44 12.80 8.36 6.83
N LEU A 45 11.51 8.29 6.57
CA LEU A 45 10.78 7.08 6.19
C LEU A 45 9.76 7.42 5.10
N HIS A 46 9.78 6.69 3.99
CA HIS A 46 8.80 6.87 2.91
C HIS A 46 8.23 5.53 2.44
N TYR A 47 6.91 5.41 2.42
CA TYR A 47 6.24 4.21 1.93
C TYR A 47 6.18 4.22 0.42
N TYR A 48 6.46 3.08 -0.21
CA TYR A 48 6.27 2.93 -1.64
C TYR A 48 5.95 1.50 -2.05
N LYS A 49 5.45 1.34 -3.27
CA LYS A 49 5.15 0.04 -3.87
C LYS A 49 5.97 -0.21 -5.13
N ARG A 50 6.33 -1.47 -5.34
CA ARG A 50 6.80 -1.98 -6.62
C ARG A 50 5.84 -3.00 -7.19
N GLN A 51 5.68 -3.00 -8.49
CA GLN A 51 4.72 -3.85 -9.18
C GLN A 51 5.42 -4.79 -10.15
N PHE A 52 5.08 -6.07 -10.03
CA PHE A 52 5.44 -7.09 -11.00
C PHE A 52 4.22 -7.41 -11.87
N ASN A 53 4.37 -7.21 -13.18
CA ASN A 53 3.34 -7.50 -14.15
C ASN A 53 3.68 -8.78 -14.91
N LYS A 54 2.97 -9.87 -14.62
CA LYS A 54 3.11 -11.14 -15.34
C LYS A 54 2.15 -11.13 -16.53
N LYS A 55 2.72 -11.16 -17.75
CA LYS A 55 1.93 -11.31 -18.98
C LYS A 55 1.61 -12.79 -19.19
N GLU A 56 0.33 -13.14 -19.18
CA GLU A 56 -0.18 -14.41 -19.71
C GLU A 56 -0.97 -14.10 -21.00
N GLU A 57 -1.11 -15.07 -21.90
CA GLU A 57 -1.51 -14.90 -23.31
C GLU A 57 -2.73 -13.99 -23.57
N LYS A 58 -3.62 -13.80 -22.59
CA LYS A 58 -4.81 -12.94 -22.70
C LYS A 58 -4.95 -11.86 -21.63
N LYS A 59 -4.14 -11.83 -20.57
CA LYS A 59 -4.24 -10.86 -19.45
C LYS A 59 -2.90 -10.58 -18.78
N THR A 60 -2.77 -9.36 -18.26
CA THR A 60 -1.66 -8.97 -17.38
C THR A 60 -2.10 -9.16 -15.93
N GLN A 61 -1.45 -10.08 -15.21
CA GLN A 61 -1.59 -10.20 -13.76
C GLN A 61 -0.64 -9.20 -13.10
N SER A 62 -1.12 -8.54 -12.05
CA SER A 62 -0.36 -7.54 -11.32
C SER A 62 -0.16 -7.96 -9.87
N PHE A 63 1.09 -7.86 -9.42
CA PHE A 63 1.53 -8.21 -8.08
C PHE A 63 2.22 -7.01 -7.46
N ASP A 64 1.58 -6.38 -6.49
CA ASP A 64 2.15 -5.25 -5.76
C ASP A 64 2.91 -5.74 -4.54
N TYR A 65 4.11 -5.24 -4.33
CA TYR A 65 4.96 -5.46 -3.14
C TYR A 65 5.24 -4.13 -2.47
N ALA A 66 5.08 -4.08 -1.15
CA ALA A 66 5.18 -2.84 -0.40
C ALA A 66 6.49 -2.78 0.41
N TYR A 67 7.09 -1.59 0.42
CA TYR A 67 8.37 -1.32 1.04
C TYR A 67 8.37 0.02 1.77
N TRP A 68 9.29 0.15 2.72
CA TRP A 68 9.71 1.42 3.28
C TRP A 68 11.07 1.78 2.69
N TRP A 69 11.20 3.00 2.18
CA TRP A 69 12.48 3.63 1.92
C TRP A 69 12.93 4.34 3.19
N VAL A 70 14.06 3.92 3.76
CA VAL A 70 14.58 4.42 5.03
C VAL A 70 15.89 5.18 4.83
N GLU A 71 16.02 6.29 5.53
CA GLU A 71 17.29 6.98 5.75
C GLU A 71 17.71 6.78 7.21
N VAL A 72 18.81 6.06 7.41
CA VAL A 72 19.32 5.72 8.74
C VAL A 72 20.62 6.48 8.96
N LYS A 73 20.70 7.22 10.06
CA LYS A 73 21.91 7.93 10.48
C LYS A 73 22.66 7.08 11.49
N ASP A 74 23.89 6.72 11.15
CA ASP A 74 24.77 5.97 12.05
C ASP A 74 25.38 6.87 13.16
N GLU A 75 26.14 6.26 14.06
CA GLU A 75 26.85 6.95 15.15
C GLU A 75 27.86 8.01 14.66
N ASN A 76 28.39 7.84 13.45
CA ASN A 76 29.37 8.74 12.84
C ASN A 76 28.68 9.88 12.08
N GLY A 77 27.35 9.88 12.02
CA GLY A 77 26.54 10.86 11.29
C GLY A 77 26.41 10.59 9.80
N ASN A 78 26.87 9.45 9.30
CA ASN A 78 26.67 9.06 7.90
C ASN A 78 25.21 8.63 7.69
N ILE A 79 24.64 9.03 6.57
CA ILE A 79 23.29 8.66 6.17
C ILE A 79 23.37 7.50 5.19
N ILE A 80 22.67 6.42 5.52
CA ILE A 80 22.54 5.24 4.68
C ILE A 80 21.09 5.12 4.23
N GLN A 81 20.90 4.94 2.93
CA GLN A 81 19.59 4.86 2.31
C GLN A 81 19.36 3.47 1.72
N THR A 82 18.30 2.79 2.13
CA THR A 82 17.94 1.48 1.59
C THR A 82 16.45 1.20 1.71
N SER A 83 15.98 0.14 1.06
CA SER A 83 14.62 -0.36 1.24
C SER A 83 14.56 -1.39 2.37
N ILE A 84 13.44 -1.46 3.06
CA ILE A 84 13.05 -2.58 3.94
C ILE A 84 11.61 -2.99 3.61
N SER A 85 11.24 -4.24 3.91
CA SER A 85 9.84 -4.68 3.71
C SER A 85 8.89 -3.87 4.60
N SER A 86 7.69 -3.52 4.12
CA SER A 86 6.67 -2.88 4.98
C SER A 86 5.53 -3.83 5.36
N GLU A 87 5.61 -5.09 4.96
CA GLU A 87 4.50 -6.06 5.04
C GLU A 87 4.46 -6.84 6.35
N SER A 88 5.38 -6.56 7.27
CA SER A 88 5.46 -7.20 8.58
C SER A 88 4.75 -6.41 9.66
N ASP A 89 4.07 -7.11 10.56
CA ASP A 89 3.48 -6.51 11.76
C ASP A 89 4.56 -5.80 12.63
N LEU A 90 5.82 -6.26 12.59
CA LEU A 90 6.93 -5.64 13.33
C LEU A 90 7.29 -4.22 12.84
N LEU A 91 6.97 -3.91 11.58
CA LEU A 91 7.39 -2.67 10.91
C LEU A 91 6.22 -1.69 10.72
N GLN A 92 5.08 -1.96 11.35
CA GLN A 92 3.85 -1.17 11.25
C GLN A 92 3.95 0.20 11.93
N ASN A 93 4.65 0.25 13.05
CA ASN A 93 4.76 1.46 13.87
C ASN A 93 6.16 2.09 13.79
N LEU A 94 6.91 1.74 12.74
CA LEU A 94 8.22 2.32 12.49
C LEU A 94 8.07 3.83 12.25
N LYS A 95 8.87 4.62 12.95
CA LYS A 95 8.83 6.08 12.88
C LYS A 95 10.22 6.70 12.89
N LYS A 96 10.27 7.96 12.49
CA LYS A 96 11.44 8.80 12.71
C LYS A 96 11.82 8.79 14.19
N GLY A 97 13.11 8.64 14.47
CA GLY A 97 13.66 8.50 15.81
C GLY A 97 13.74 7.07 16.33
N ASP A 98 13.15 6.10 15.65
CA ASP A 98 13.35 4.70 16.03
C ASP A 98 14.77 4.25 15.68
N LEU A 99 15.31 3.39 16.55
CA LEU A 99 16.63 2.81 16.40
C LEU A 99 16.51 1.43 15.75
N ILE A 100 17.20 1.24 14.63
CA ILE A 100 17.19 -0.02 13.89
C ILE A 100 18.59 -0.49 13.53
N SER A 101 18.74 -1.80 13.36
CA SER A 101 19.90 -2.38 12.68
C SER A 101 19.52 -2.99 11.35
N LEU A 102 20.32 -2.72 10.33
CA LEU A 102 20.18 -3.22 8.98
C LEU A 102 21.36 -4.13 8.69
N ILE A 103 21.07 -5.38 8.33
CA ILE A 103 22.10 -6.35 7.95
C ILE A 103 21.88 -6.70 6.48
N SER A 104 22.91 -6.47 5.68
CA SER A 104 22.92 -6.77 4.26
C SER A 104 24.02 -7.77 3.92
N PHE A 105 23.72 -8.86 3.22
CA PHE A 105 24.67 -9.93 2.92
C PHE A 105 24.52 -10.61 1.55
N LEU A 106 23.47 -10.30 0.77
CA LEU A 106 23.26 -10.84 -0.58
C LEU A 106 23.39 -9.80 -1.70
N ASP A 107 23.63 -8.53 -1.35
CA ASP A 107 23.60 -7.41 -2.29
C ASP A 107 22.30 -7.40 -3.13
N THR A 108 21.17 -7.79 -2.52
CA THR A 108 19.91 -7.95 -3.23
C THR A 108 19.43 -6.62 -3.79
N GLN A 109 18.98 -6.65 -5.05
CA GLN A 109 18.34 -5.50 -5.69
C GLN A 109 16.88 -5.79 -6.03
N LEU A 110 16.02 -4.81 -5.73
CA LEU A 110 14.63 -4.79 -6.14
C LEU A 110 14.52 -4.42 -7.62
N THR A 111 14.13 -5.38 -8.45
CA THR A 111 14.08 -5.20 -9.91
C THR A 111 12.71 -4.80 -10.46
N TYR A 112 11.66 -4.85 -9.64
CA TYR A 112 10.30 -4.50 -10.06
C TYR A 112 10.08 -2.99 -10.15
N ASP A 113 9.17 -2.59 -11.02
CA ASP A 113 8.91 -1.17 -11.33
C ASP A 113 8.25 -0.46 -10.15
N ILE A 114 8.69 0.77 -9.86
CA ILE A 114 8.08 1.62 -8.83
C ILE A 114 6.76 2.20 -9.35
N VAL A 115 5.69 1.99 -8.59
CA VAL A 115 4.32 2.36 -8.99
C VAL A 115 4.14 3.88 -9.02
N SER A 116 4.38 4.56 -7.90
CA SER A 116 4.15 6.00 -7.77
C SER A 116 5.26 6.83 -8.43
N SER A 117 4.88 7.93 -9.08
CA SER A 117 5.82 8.89 -9.67
C SER A 117 6.67 9.60 -8.60
N GLU A 118 6.07 9.92 -7.46
CA GLU A 118 6.75 10.52 -6.31
C GLU A 118 7.92 9.64 -5.82
N ALA A 119 7.66 8.35 -5.59
CA ALA A 119 8.69 7.43 -5.12
C ALA A 119 9.80 7.20 -6.16
N ARG A 120 9.52 7.32 -7.47
CA ARG A 120 10.58 7.23 -8.50
C ARG A 120 11.62 8.34 -8.40
N ASN A 121 11.24 9.50 -7.89
CA ASN A 121 12.17 10.61 -7.69
C ASN A 121 12.93 10.50 -6.36
N LEU A 122 12.33 9.86 -5.35
CA LEU A 122 12.91 9.74 -4.02
C LEU A 122 13.81 8.51 -3.86
N VAL A 123 13.41 7.36 -4.42
CA VAL A 123 14.13 6.09 -4.27
C VAL A 123 15.34 6.10 -5.20
N THR A 124 16.50 6.42 -4.64
CA THR A 124 17.75 6.64 -5.40
C THR A 124 18.45 5.34 -5.81
N ASN A 125 18.17 4.22 -5.13
CA ASN A 125 18.76 2.93 -5.44
C ASN A 125 17.78 1.78 -5.19
N ASN A 126 18.10 0.62 -5.76
CA ASN A 126 17.27 -0.60 -5.64
C ASN A 126 17.72 -1.53 -4.50
N SER A 127 18.66 -1.12 -3.64
CA SER A 127 19.13 -1.96 -2.54
C SER A 127 18.02 -2.23 -1.53
N ILE A 128 18.06 -3.41 -0.93
CA ILE A 128 17.19 -3.80 0.17
C ILE A 128 18.01 -4.45 1.27
N ALA A 129 17.76 -4.09 2.52
CA ALA A 129 18.33 -4.81 3.64
C ALA A 129 17.63 -6.18 3.77
N GLU A 130 18.44 -7.24 3.87
CA GLU A 130 17.92 -8.60 4.01
C GLU A 130 17.36 -8.86 5.41
N VAL A 131 17.97 -8.28 6.46
CA VAL A 131 17.46 -8.36 7.84
C VAL A 131 17.34 -6.97 8.44
N THR A 132 16.21 -6.74 9.09
CA THR A 132 15.93 -5.53 9.87
C THR A 132 15.68 -5.92 11.31
N VAL A 133 16.44 -5.35 12.24
CA VAL A 133 16.24 -5.48 13.68
C VAL A 133 15.66 -4.17 14.20
N VAL A 134 14.52 -4.24 14.88
CA VAL A 134 13.88 -3.12 15.56
C VAL A 134 14.24 -3.17 17.04
N HIS A 135 14.86 -2.10 17.54
CA HIS A 135 15.30 -2.03 18.92
C HIS A 135 14.20 -1.46 19.82
N GLY A 136 13.44 -2.35 20.44
CA GLY A 136 12.38 -2.00 21.38
C GLY A 136 12.88 -1.78 22.82
N LYS A 137 12.10 -1.02 23.61
CA LYS A 137 12.36 -0.78 25.04
C LYS A 137 12.36 -2.07 25.89
N LYS A 138 11.58 -3.09 25.50
CA LYS A 138 11.43 -4.34 26.27
C LYS A 138 12.14 -5.54 25.62
N SER A 139 12.17 -5.62 24.29
CA SER A 139 12.82 -6.70 23.55
C SER A 139 13.18 -6.22 22.16
N ASN A 140 14.28 -6.74 21.62
CA ASN A 140 14.61 -6.57 20.20
C ASN A 140 13.81 -7.58 19.39
N GLN A 141 13.37 -7.18 18.21
CA GLN A 141 12.65 -8.06 17.29
C GLN A 141 13.23 -7.89 15.91
N TRP A 142 13.34 -8.98 15.15
CA TRP A 142 13.93 -8.95 13.83
C TRP A 142 12.96 -9.51 12.79
N ILE A 143 13.13 -9.03 11.56
CA ILE A 143 12.53 -9.63 10.38
C ILE A 143 13.59 -9.86 9.33
N MET A 144 13.52 -11.04 8.71
CA MET A 144 14.25 -11.37 7.51
C MET A 144 13.32 -11.26 6.29
N ASN A 145 13.78 -10.55 5.28
CA ASN A 145 13.05 -10.37 4.05
C ASN A 145 12.91 -11.69 3.28
N ASN A 146 11.78 -11.88 2.60
CA ASN A 146 11.55 -13.06 1.76
C ASN A 146 12.57 -13.19 0.62
N THR A 147 13.15 -12.08 0.16
CA THR A 147 14.22 -12.10 -0.85
C THR A 147 15.50 -12.77 -0.37
N ALA A 148 15.70 -12.88 0.95
CA ALA A 148 16.86 -13.51 1.53
C ALA A 148 16.75 -15.05 1.59
N TYR A 149 15.59 -15.62 1.26
CA TYR A 149 15.40 -17.06 1.23
C TYR A 149 16.04 -17.66 -0.03
N PRO A 150 16.91 -18.66 0.11
CA PRO A 150 17.44 -19.38 -1.04
C PRO A 150 16.30 -20.16 -1.70
N HIS A 151 15.84 -19.67 -2.85
CA HIS A 151 14.94 -20.43 -3.69
C HIS A 151 15.70 -21.57 -4.36
N PRO A 152 15.05 -22.73 -4.60
CA PRO A 152 15.61 -23.76 -5.44
C PRO A 152 15.75 -23.19 -6.87
N GLY A 153 16.84 -22.49 -7.11
CA GLY A 153 17.23 -22.00 -8.40
C GLY A 153 17.68 -23.19 -9.23
N TRP A 154 16.77 -23.76 -10.01
CA TRP A 154 17.20 -24.48 -11.20
C TRP A 154 17.79 -23.42 -12.13
N SER A 155 19.08 -23.16 -11.99
CA SER A 155 19.81 -22.41 -13.01
C SER A 155 19.50 -23.10 -14.34
N LYS A 156 18.85 -22.39 -15.26
CA LYS A 156 18.56 -22.93 -16.60
C LYS A 156 19.86 -23.53 -17.12
N PRO A 157 19.89 -24.81 -17.51
CA PRO A 157 21.13 -25.47 -17.82
C PRO A 157 21.75 -24.80 -19.06
N ARG A 158 22.78 -23.98 -18.84
CA ARG A 158 23.41 -23.13 -19.86
C ARG A 158 24.28 -23.95 -20.79
N PHE A 159 24.78 -25.09 -20.32
CA PHE A 159 25.64 -25.97 -21.10
C PHE A 159 24.86 -27.09 -21.78
N PHE A 160 23.66 -27.44 -21.27
CA PHE A 160 22.74 -28.35 -21.97
C PHE A 160 22.31 -27.81 -23.34
N THR A 161 22.02 -26.50 -23.44
CA THR A 161 21.66 -25.87 -24.71
C THR A 161 22.81 -25.88 -25.71
N PHE A 162 24.07 -25.80 -25.24
CA PHE A 162 25.25 -25.91 -26.09
C PHE A 162 25.43 -27.32 -26.66
N GLY A 163 25.22 -28.36 -25.86
CA GLY A 163 25.22 -29.76 -26.31
C GLY A 163 24.11 -30.06 -27.32
N LEU A 164 22.91 -29.52 -27.09
CA LEU A 164 21.78 -29.60 -28.02
C LEU A 164 22.08 -28.90 -29.36
N LEU A 165 22.68 -27.71 -29.33
CA LEU A 165 23.08 -26.96 -30.52
C LEU A 165 24.16 -27.69 -31.34
N LEU A 166 25.13 -28.32 -30.68
CA LEU A 166 26.14 -29.17 -31.32
C LEU A 166 25.51 -30.39 -32.01
N MET A 167 24.53 -31.05 -31.37
CA MET A 167 23.78 -32.14 -31.99
C MET A 167 22.98 -31.67 -33.22
N LEU A 168 22.32 -30.53 -33.12
CA LEU A 168 21.58 -29.95 -34.25
C LEU A 168 22.51 -29.61 -35.42
N PHE A 169 23.69 -29.03 -35.15
CA PHE A 169 24.68 -28.72 -36.17
C PHE A 169 25.24 -29.99 -36.84
N ALA A 170 25.58 -31.02 -36.06
CA ALA A 170 26.04 -32.31 -36.56
C ALA A 170 25.00 -33.05 -37.41
N PHE A 171 23.71 -32.87 -37.07
CA PHE A 171 22.59 -33.40 -37.85
C PHE A 171 22.50 -32.77 -39.24
N PHE A 172 22.70 -31.45 -39.35
CA PHE A 172 22.72 -30.77 -40.65
C PHE A 172 23.91 -31.16 -41.53
N GLU A 173 25.07 -31.43 -40.93
CA GLU A 173 26.28 -31.89 -41.63
C GLU A 173 26.30 -33.41 -41.93
N GLN A 174 25.22 -34.14 -41.60
CA GLN A 174 25.09 -35.60 -41.75
C GLN A 174 26.26 -36.40 -41.13
N ASN A 175 26.88 -35.87 -40.08
CA ASN A 175 28.03 -36.50 -39.45
C ASN A 175 27.57 -37.39 -38.28
N HIS A 176 27.41 -38.69 -38.56
CA HIS A 176 26.88 -39.67 -37.62
C HIS A 176 27.71 -39.82 -36.33
N ASP A 177 29.03 -39.68 -36.41
CA ASP A 177 29.91 -39.77 -35.23
C ASP A 177 29.66 -38.62 -34.26
N PHE A 178 29.48 -37.39 -34.77
CA PHE A 178 29.19 -36.22 -33.96
C PHE A 178 27.80 -36.27 -33.29
N ILE A 179 26.81 -36.88 -33.95
CA ILE A 179 25.49 -37.11 -33.35
C ILE A 179 25.61 -38.06 -32.15
N MET A 180 26.35 -39.18 -32.32
CA MET A 180 26.63 -40.13 -31.24
C MET A 180 27.36 -39.48 -30.06
N TYR A 181 28.41 -38.69 -30.32
CA TYR A 181 29.10 -37.95 -29.25
C TYR A 181 28.18 -36.94 -28.56
N GLY A 182 27.34 -36.21 -29.30
CA GLY A 182 26.39 -35.27 -28.73
C GLY A 182 25.32 -35.94 -27.84
N MET A 183 24.84 -37.12 -28.22
CA MET A 183 23.86 -37.90 -27.44
C MET A 183 24.43 -38.38 -26.10
N ILE A 184 25.72 -38.64 -26.02
CA ILE A 184 26.40 -39.08 -24.79
C ILE A 184 26.85 -37.89 -23.95
N LEU A 185 27.44 -36.86 -24.57
CA LEU A 185 28.03 -35.73 -23.88
C LEU A 185 26.97 -34.82 -23.24
N THR A 186 25.82 -34.64 -23.90
CA THR A 186 24.76 -33.73 -23.43
C THR A 186 24.13 -34.17 -22.10
N PRO A 187 23.73 -35.44 -21.90
CA PRO A 187 23.29 -35.92 -20.60
C PRO A 187 24.35 -35.82 -19.50
N ILE A 188 25.63 -36.09 -19.83
CA ILE A 188 26.74 -36.01 -18.86
C ILE A 188 26.94 -34.56 -18.40
N VAL A 189 27.00 -33.61 -19.34
CA VAL A 189 27.14 -32.18 -19.03
C VAL A 189 25.93 -31.68 -18.24
N PHE A 190 24.72 -32.11 -18.59
CA PHE A 190 23.51 -31.80 -17.83
C PHE A 190 23.57 -32.34 -16.39
N LEU A 191 23.99 -33.59 -16.19
CA LEU A 191 24.15 -34.16 -14.85
C LEU A 191 25.21 -33.44 -14.03
N ILE A 192 26.34 -33.09 -14.64
CA ILE A 192 27.40 -32.30 -13.99
C ILE A 192 26.86 -30.92 -13.60
N GLU A 193 26.14 -30.25 -14.49
CA GLU A 193 25.50 -28.96 -14.22
C GLU A 193 24.47 -29.07 -13.09
N CYS A 194 23.60 -30.10 -13.10
CA CYS A 194 22.68 -30.39 -12.01
C CYS A 194 23.40 -30.61 -10.68
N LEU A 195 24.53 -31.33 -10.66
CA LEU A 195 25.32 -31.54 -9.44
C LEU A 195 25.94 -30.24 -8.93
N PHE A 196 26.47 -29.39 -9.82
CA PHE A 196 26.99 -28.07 -9.45
C PHE A 196 25.90 -27.16 -8.90
N SER A 197 24.74 -27.08 -9.56
CA SER A 197 23.60 -26.29 -9.10
C SER A 197 23.07 -26.80 -7.75
N PHE A 198 22.97 -28.12 -7.57
CA PHE A 198 22.55 -28.72 -6.31
C PHE A 198 23.56 -28.45 -5.17
N LYS A 199 24.87 -28.54 -5.46
CA LYS A 199 25.92 -28.19 -4.50
C LYS A 199 25.87 -26.71 -4.13
N SER A 200 25.70 -25.81 -5.09
CA SER A 200 25.56 -24.37 -4.85
C SER A 200 24.34 -24.05 -3.99
N TYR A 201 23.18 -24.63 -4.34
CA TYR A 201 21.95 -24.50 -3.57
C TYR A 201 22.11 -24.99 -2.13
N ASN A 202 22.74 -26.15 -1.91
CA ASN A 202 22.97 -26.65 -0.56
C ASN A 202 23.95 -25.78 0.24
N LYS A 203 24.96 -25.20 -0.42
CA LYS A 203 25.88 -24.23 0.20
C LYS A 203 25.12 -22.98 0.65
N GLU A 204 24.32 -22.38 -0.22
CA GLU A 204 23.47 -21.22 0.09
C GLU A 204 22.45 -21.52 1.19
N LYS A 205 21.83 -22.71 1.14
CA LYS A 205 20.90 -23.17 2.18
C LYS A 205 21.58 -23.34 3.54
N SER A 206 22.82 -23.83 3.57
CA SER A 206 23.60 -23.94 4.80
C SER A 206 24.00 -22.56 5.33
N ALA A 207 24.39 -21.64 4.44
CA ALA A 207 24.68 -20.24 4.77
C ALA A 207 23.46 -19.55 5.41
N TYR A 208 22.31 -19.69 4.77
CA TYR A 208 21.04 -19.16 5.24
C TYR A 208 20.68 -19.70 6.64
N LYS A 209 20.85 -21.01 6.87
CA LYS A 209 20.61 -21.61 8.19
C LYS A 209 21.56 -21.09 9.26
N LEU A 210 22.82 -20.81 8.92
CA LEU A 210 23.80 -20.22 9.84
C LEU A 210 23.35 -18.81 10.26
N VAL A 211 22.94 -17.98 9.29
CA VAL A 211 22.39 -16.64 9.58
C VAL A 211 21.19 -16.78 10.50
N LEU A 212 20.19 -17.58 10.12
CA LEU A 212 18.95 -17.76 10.89
C LEU A 212 19.20 -18.26 12.31
N GLY A 213 20.12 -19.21 12.50
CA GLY A 213 20.47 -19.75 13.81
C GLY A 213 21.17 -18.75 14.74
N ASN A 214 21.74 -17.68 14.17
CA ASN A 214 22.42 -16.63 14.92
C ASN A 214 21.59 -15.34 15.07
N LEU A 215 20.45 -15.20 14.39
CA LEU A 215 19.69 -13.94 14.36
C LEU A 215 19.14 -13.51 15.73
N ASP A 216 18.67 -14.44 16.56
CA ASP A 216 18.18 -14.10 17.91
C ASP A 216 19.30 -13.52 18.78
N ASN A 217 20.44 -14.20 18.84
CA ASN A 217 21.63 -13.74 19.56
C ASN A 217 22.16 -12.41 19.00
N LEU A 218 22.19 -12.29 17.67
CA LEU A 218 22.64 -11.08 16.98
C LEU A 218 21.73 -9.89 17.29
N SER A 219 20.41 -10.10 17.23
CA SER A 219 19.40 -9.10 17.57
C SER A 219 19.55 -8.61 19.01
N ASP A 220 19.79 -9.52 19.96
CA ASP A 220 20.00 -9.19 21.37
C ASP A 220 21.28 -8.41 21.61
N LEU A 221 22.40 -8.86 21.05
CA LEU A 221 23.70 -8.17 21.15
C LEU A 221 23.65 -6.78 20.52
N LEU A 222 23.03 -6.65 19.33
CA LEU A 222 22.86 -5.36 18.66
C LEU A 222 22.01 -4.42 19.51
N GLY A 223 20.92 -4.89 20.12
CA GLY A 223 20.12 -4.03 20.98
C GLY A 223 20.80 -3.63 22.28
N GLN A 224 21.67 -4.47 22.84
CA GLN A 224 22.50 -4.09 23.99
C GLN A 224 23.53 -3.03 23.62
N ALA A 225 24.22 -3.20 22.48
CA ALA A 225 25.15 -2.20 21.95
C ALA A 225 24.43 -0.86 21.68
N ALA A 226 23.26 -0.92 21.04
CA ALA A 226 22.48 0.26 20.69
C ALA A 226 21.97 1.04 21.93
N ARG A 227 21.62 0.34 23.02
CA ARG A 227 21.26 0.97 24.31
C ARG A 227 22.45 1.65 24.99
N THR A 228 23.66 1.15 24.77
CA THR A 228 24.89 1.74 25.33
C THR A 228 25.28 3.04 24.61
N GLN A 229 24.83 3.21 23.36
CA GLN A 229 25.07 4.39 22.53
C GLN A 229 24.03 5.52 22.71
N GLN A 230 22.89 5.26 23.38
CA GLN A 230 21.91 6.31 23.67
C GLN A 230 22.40 7.21 24.81
N PRO A 231 22.54 8.54 24.62
CA PRO A 231 22.61 9.45 25.76
C PRO A 231 21.29 9.33 26.53
N LEU A 232 21.39 9.15 27.86
CA LEU A 232 20.26 9.14 28.80
C LEU A 232 19.37 10.38 28.61
N GLN A 233 18.37 10.29 27.73
CA GLN A 233 17.23 11.20 27.72
C GLN A 233 16.00 10.46 28.24
N ASN A 234 15.68 10.82 29.47
CA ASN A 234 14.42 10.65 30.20
C ASN A 234 14.18 9.33 30.95
N SER A 235 14.41 9.39 32.27
CA SER A 235 13.52 8.78 33.26
C SER A 235 13.37 9.66 34.52
N PRO A 236 12.27 9.52 35.27
CA PRO A 236 11.64 10.61 36.01
C PRO A 236 12.09 10.76 37.47
N SER A 237 11.84 11.98 37.96
CA SER A 237 11.54 12.42 39.34
C SER A 237 12.57 12.16 40.47
N VAL A 238 13.34 13.22 40.74
CA VAL A 238 13.50 13.95 42.01
C VAL A 238 13.34 13.15 43.31
N GLU A 239 14.42 13.09 44.10
CA GLU A 239 14.29 13.38 45.53
C GLU A 239 15.53 14.12 46.09
N LYS A 240 15.21 15.23 46.77
CA LYS A 240 15.99 16.01 47.74
C LYS A 240 17.17 16.85 47.23
N VAL A 241 16.89 18.07 46.76
CA VAL A 241 17.62 19.29 47.18
C VAL A 241 16.69 20.53 47.11
N ASN A 242 16.55 21.20 48.27
CA ASN A 242 16.18 22.60 48.55
C ASN A 242 14.82 23.19 48.07
N SER A 243 13.99 23.51 49.07
CA SER A 243 12.61 24.01 49.01
C SER A 243 12.42 25.50 48.70
N GLU A 244 13.44 26.21 48.23
CA GLU A 244 13.32 27.65 47.88
C GLU A 244 13.49 27.93 46.36
N LEU A 245 14.01 26.98 45.57
CA LEU A 245 14.21 27.14 44.12
C LEU A 245 13.03 26.62 43.26
N CYS A 246 12.06 25.95 43.89
CA CYS A 246 10.98 25.23 43.19
C CYS A 246 9.79 26.14 42.78
N VAL A 247 9.67 27.33 43.37
CA VAL A 247 8.57 28.26 43.10
C VAL A 247 8.83 29.08 41.83
N GLU A 248 10.07 29.50 41.59
CA GLU A 248 10.43 30.26 40.37
C GLU A 248 10.43 29.38 39.10
N GLN A 249 10.89 28.12 39.20
CA GLN A 249 10.83 27.18 38.07
C GLN A 249 9.39 26.79 37.71
N SER A 250 8.49 26.73 38.69
CA SER A 250 7.06 26.47 38.45
C SER A 250 6.35 27.65 37.79
N GLN A 251 6.68 28.89 38.18
CA GLN A 251 6.11 30.11 37.57
C GLN A 251 6.62 30.35 36.14
N ALA A 252 7.91 30.12 35.88
CA ALA A 252 8.48 30.24 34.53
C ALA A 252 7.92 29.17 33.57
N ALA A 253 7.78 27.93 34.03
CA ALA A 253 7.15 26.86 33.25
C ALA A 253 5.67 27.17 32.96
N GLN A 254 4.93 27.68 33.96
CA GLN A 254 3.52 28.06 33.79
C GLN A 254 3.37 29.22 32.79
N ALA A 255 4.26 30.22 32.85
CA ALA A 255 4.27 31.34 31.91
C ALA A 255 4.55 30.90 30.46
N LEU A 256 5.41 29.89 30.27
CA LEU A 256 5.69 29.29 28.96
C LEU A 256 4.44 28.58 28.40
N VAL A 257 3.76 27.79 29.23
CA VAL A 257 2.51 27.09 28.88
C VAL A 257 1.41 28.09 28.51
N ASP A 258 1.24 29.16 29.30
CA ASP A 258 0.26 30.20 29.00
C ASP A 258 0.59 30.99 27.73
N LYS A 259 1.88 31.22 27.44
CA LYS A 259 2.33 31.83 26.18
C LYS A 259 2.00 30.93 24.99
N LYS A 260 2.29 29.63 25.10
CA LYS A 260 1.97 28.63 24.06
C LYS A 260 0.46 28.59 23.79
N ARG A 261 -0.35 28.55 24.86
CA ARG A 261 -1.81 28.53 24.78
C ARG A 261 -2.39 29.77 24.09
N LYS A 262 -1.90 30.97 24.44
CA LYS A 262 -2.33 32.22 23.78
C LYS A 262 -2.01 32.23 22.30
N GLU A 263 -0.84 31.73 21.91
CA GLU A 263 -0.46 31.65 20.51
C GLU A 263 -1.27 30.58 19.76
N GLN A 264 -1.56 29.45 20.39
CA GLN A 264 -2.49 28.44 19.89
C GLN A 264 -3.90 29.00 19.64
N GLU A 265 -4.47 29.73 20.61
CA GLU A 265 -5.77 30.39 20.48
C GLU A 265 -5.76 31.42 19.34
N ARG A 266 -4.66 32.20 19.21
CA ARG A 266 -4.49 33.16 18.12
C ARG A 266 -4.49 32.48 16.75
N LEU A 267 -3.69 31.41 16.58
CA LEU A 267 -3.60 30.68 15.32
C LEU A 267 -4.89 29.92 15.00
N ALA A 268 -5.55 29.35 16.02
CA ALA A 268 -6.85 28.72 15.86
C ALA A 268 -7.88 29.72 15.33
N SER A 269 -7.92 30.95 15.85
CA SER A 269 -8.85 31.98 15.37
C SER A 269 -8.62 32.41 13.92
N MET A 270 -7.41 32.17 13.37
CA MET A 270 -7.07 32.50 11.99
C MET A 270 -7.36 31.35 11.01
N TYR A 271 -7.08 30.11 11.41
CA TYR A 271 -7.00 28.98 10.48
C TYR A 271 -8.01 27.86 10.74
N VAL A 272 -8.65 27.82 11.92
CA VAL A 272 -9.70 26.85 12.24
C VAL A 272 -11.04 27.47 11.89
N LYS A 273 -11.89 26.69 11.20
CA LYS A 273 -13.22 27.14 10.80
C LYS A 273 -14.21 26.02 11.02
N GLU A 274 -15.32 26.33 11.67
CA GLU A 274 -16.41 25.39 11.91
C GLU A 274 -17.72 26.09 11.61
N TYR A 275 -18.60 25.44 10.84
CA TYR A 275 -19.94 25.95 10.57
C TYR A 275 -20.89 24.81 10.20
N THR A 276 -22.19 25.11 10.24
CA THR A 276 -23.25 24.21 9.79
C THR A 276 -24.06 24.92 8.72
N GLU A 277 -24.32 24.24 7.61
CA GLU A 277 -25.25 24.70 6.57
C GLU A 277 -26.30 23.63 6.32
N THR A 278 -27.51 24.05 5.98
CA THR A 278 -28.56 23.11 5.57
C THR A 278 -28.44 22.83 4.07
N TYR A 279 -28.25 21.57 3.73
CA TYR A 279 -28.28 21.04 2.37
C TYR A 279 -29.69 20.56 2.01
N GLU A 280 -30.21 20.97 0.86
CA GLU A 280 -31.43 20.40 0.29
C GLU A 280 -31.09 19.56 -0.93
N HIS A 281 -31.43 18.26 -0.87
CA HIS A 281 -31.34 17.37 -2.01
C HIS A 281 -32.65 17.40 -2.79
N ASN A 282 -32.57 17.82 -4.05
CA ASN A 282 -33.73 17.85 -4.94
C ASN A 282 -33.93 16.46 -5.55
N CYS A 283 -35.08 15.86 -5.27
CA CYS A 283 -35.45 14.55 -5.77
C CYS A 283 -36.38 14.66 -6.99
N MET A 284 -36.31 13.66 -7.87
CA MET A 284 -37.21 13.60 -9.03
C MET A 284 -38.55 12.91 -8.73
N TYR A 285 -38.55 11.88 -7.87
CA TYR A 285 -39.71 11.00 -7.61
C TYR A 285 -40.12 10.95 -6.14
N ASP A 286 -39.41 11.66 -5.29
CA ASP A 286 -39.66 11.71 -3.85
C ASP A 286 -39.70 13.17 -3.41
N SER A 287 -40.16 13.43 -2.19
CA SER A 287 -40.00 14.75 -1.59
C SER A 287 -38.52 15.08 -1.47
N ASN A 288 -38.18 16.35 -1.75
CA ASN A 288 -36.87 16.88 -1.39
C ASN A 288 -36.61 16.62 0.09
N TYR A 289 -35.41 16.19 0.41
CA TYR A 289 -35.01 15.93 1.78
C TYR A 289 -33.83 16.82 2.16
N LYS A 290 -33.74 17.13 3.45
CA LYS A 290 -32.69 18.02 3.97
C LYS A 290 -31.64 17.25 4.75
N ALA A 291 -30.46 17.85 4.82
CA ALA A 291 -29.40 17.44 5.72
C ALA A 291 -28.77 18.66 6.35
N ASP A 292 -28.40 18.55 7.62
CA ASP A 292 -27.48 19.50 8.23
C ASP A 292 -26.07 19.01 7.96
N VAL A 293 -25.26 19.86 7.32
CA VAL A 293 -23.88 19.55 6.95
C VAL A 293 -22.96 20.35 7.85
N TYR A 294 -22.28 19.63 8.74
CA TYR A 294 -21.26 20.16 9.63
C TYR A 294 -19.92 20.17 8.88
N CYS A 295 -19.37 21.34 8.68
CA CYS A 295 -18.16 21.58 7.92
C CYS A 295 -17.07 22.08 8.87
N ARG A 296 -15.91 21.41 8.89
CA ARG A 296 -14.79 21.78 9.75
C ARG A 296 -13.48 21.82 8.99
N LEU A 297 -12.65 22.79 9.35
CA LEU A 297 -11.28 22.96 8.89
C LEU A 297 -10.37 22.94 10.11
N HIS A 298 -9.43 22.01 10.10
CA HIS A 298 -8.53 21.72 11.20
C HIS A 298 -7.08 22.00 10.78
N VAL A 299 -6.33 22.60 11.70
CA VAL A 299 -4.87 22.60 11.70
C VAL A 299 -4.43 21.81 12.91
N ALA A 300 -3.60 20.80 12.69
CA ALA A 300 -3.21 19.87 13.73
C ALA A 300 -1.79 19.37 13.55
N LYS A 301 -1.17 18.97 14.66
CA LYS A 301 0.14 18.32 14.68
C LYS A 301 -0.05 16.81 14.77
N VAL A 302 0.68 16.04 13.98
CA VAL A 302 0.69 14.58 14.06
C VAL A 302 1.43 14.16 15.32
N ILE A 303 0.73 13.60 16.30
CA ILE A 303 1.35 13.14 17.55
C ILE A 303 1.63 11.64 17.55
N ASP A 304 0.86 10.87 16.77
CA ASP A 304 1.09 9.44 16.59
C ASP A 304 0.50 8.96 15.26
N THR A 305 0.99 7.84 14.75
CA THR A 305 0.41 7.19 13.56
C THR A 305 0.41 5.68 13.73
N ASN A 306 -0.71 5.06 13.41
CA ASN A 306 -0.82 3.61 13.34
C ASN A 306 -1.01 3.22 11.88
N ARG A 307 -0.05 2.48 11.32
CA ARG A 307 -0.03 2.09 9.91
C ARG A 307 0.08 0.58 9.80
N LYS A 308 -0.78 -0.03 9.02
CA LYS A 308 -0.75 -1.46 8.74
C LYS A 308 -0.80 -1.69 7.25
N VAL A 309 0.15 -2.44 6.73
CA VAL A 309 0.11 -2.92 5.35
C VAL A 309 -0.62 -4.26 5.33
N ASN A 310 -1.76 -4.29 4.67
CA ASN A 310 -2.52 -5.51 4.42
C ASN A 310 -2.17 -6.06 3.04
N VAL A 311 -1.68 -7.29 3.01
CA VAL A 311 -1.40 -8.02 1.77
C VAL A 311 -2.59 -8.95 1.48
N ASN A 312 -3.31 -8.66 0.41
CA ASN A 312 -4.41 -9.48 -0.08
C ASN A 312 -3.93 -10.34 -1.25
N LYS A 313 -4.13 -11.65 -1.14
CA LYS A 313 -3.90 -12.60 -2.23
C LYS A 313 -5.25 -13.12 -2.72
N GLY A 314 -5.59 -12.80 -3.96
CA GLY A 314 -6.81 -13.26 -4.60
C GLY A 314 -6.52 -14.44 -5.51
N LYS A 315 -7.49 -15.37 -5.59
CA LYS A 315 -7.59 -16.31 -6.71
C LYS A 315 -8.95 -16.09 -7.37
N TYR A 316 -8.96 -15.96 -8.68
CA TYR A 316 -10.21 -16.03 -9.43
C TYR A 316 -10.09 -17.05 -10.55
N GLU A 317 -11.18 -17.78 -10.76
CA GLU A 317 -11.28 -18.79 -11.81
C GLU A 317 -12.05 -18.21 -12.98
N GLU A 318 -11.46 -18.29 -14.17
CA GLU A 318 -12.12 -18.01 -15.42
C GLU A 318 -12.43 -19.34 -16.11
N LYS A 319 -13.71 -19.60 -16.36
CA LYS A 319 -14.16 -20.78 -17.11
C LYS A 319 -14.52 -20.34 -18.52
N THR A 320 -13.77 -20.83 -19.50
CA THR A 320 -14.12 -20.67 -20.91
C THR A 320 -14.87 -21.91 -21.36
N TYR A 321 -16.07 -21.71 -21.92
CA TYR A 321 -16.87 -22.77 -22.48
C TYR A 321 -16.67 -22.76 -23.99
N SER A 322 -16.14 -23.84 -24.53
CA SER A 322 -16.04 -24.08 -25.97
C SER A 322 -16.83 -25.33 -26.35
N THR A 323 -17.30 -25.39 -27.59
CA THR A 323 -18.02 -26.56 -28.11
C THR A 323 -17.18 -27.19 -29.19
N GLU A 324 -16.73 -28.43 -28.96
CA GLU A 324 -15.98 -29.20 -29.96
C GLU A 324 -16.90 -30.18 -30.68
N LYS A 325 -16.69 -30.31 -32.00
CA LYS A 325 -17.37 -31.30 -32.84
C LYS A 325 -16.59 -32.61 -32.81
N VAL A 326 -17.22 -33.67 -32.31
CA VAL A 326 -16.66 -35.02 -32.32
C VAL A 326 -17.37 -35.85 -33.38
N TYR A 327 -16.61 -36.50 -34.24
CA TYR A 327 -17.14 -37.37 -35.29
C TYR A 327 -17.01 -38.82 -34.86
N ASN A 328 -18.15 -39.47 -34.56
CA ASN A 328 -18.20 -40.88 -34.26
C ASN A 328 -18.56 -41.65 -35.55
N THR A 329 -17.81 -42.69 -35.87
CA THR A 329 -18.09 -43.55 -37.02
C THR A 329 -18.28 -44.97 -36.50
N GLU A 330 -19.52 -45.46 -36.54
CA GLU A 330 -19.83 -46.84 -36.25
C GLU A 330 -20.00 -47.62 -37.55
N THR A 331 -19.54 -48.87 -37.57
CA THR A 331 -19.66 -49.75 -38.74
C THR A 331 -20.50 -50.95 -38.34
N HIS A 332 -21.67 -51.09 -38.97
CA HIS A 332 -22.59 -52.20 -38.74
C HIS A 332 -22.58 -53.14 -39.94
N TYR A 333 -22.77 -54.43 -39.70
CA TYR A 333 -22.96 -55.43 -40.74
C TYR A 333 -24.44 -55.76 -40.85
N ILE A 334 -25.08 -55.32 -41.93
CA ILE A 334 -26.53 -55.47 -42.17
C ILE A 334 -26.71 -56.06 -43.56
N ASP A 335 -27.50 -57.13 -43.68
CA ASP A 335 -27.85 -57.80 -44.95
C ASP A 335 -26.67 -58.11 -45.88
N GLY A 336 -25.58 -58.63 -45.31
CA GLY A 336 -24.41 -59.07 -46.08
C GLY A 336 -23.45 -57.94 -46.48
N GLN A 337 -23.73 -56.68 -46.12
CA GLN A 337 -22.90 -55.52 -46.43
C GLN A 337 -22.46 -54.76 -45.18
N TRP A 338 -21.26 -54.16 -45.24
CA TRP A 338 -20.76 -53.26 -44.21
C TRP A 338 -21.29 -51.85 -44.47
N VAL A 339 -22.07 -51.32 -43.54
CA VAL A 339 -22.63 -49.96 -43.59
C VAL A 339 -21.90 -49.10 -42.55
N LYS A 340 -21.45 -47.91 -42.96
CA LYS A 340 -20.82 -46.92 -42.07
C LYS A 340 -21.83 -45.82 -41.74
N GLU A 341 -22.11 -45.64 -40.47
CA GLU A 341 -22.92 -44.55 -39.96
C GLU A 341 -22.01 -43.51 -39.30
N LYS A 342 -22.24 -42.22 -39.61
CA LYS A 342 -21.50 -41.11 -39.00
C LYS A 342 -22.47 -40.29 -38.16
N SER A 343 -22.21 -40.22 -36.86
CA SER A 343 -22.86 -39.27 -35.96
C SER A 343 -21.92 -38.12 -35.63
N VAL A 344 -22.50 -36.94 -35.39
CA VAL A 344 -21.77 -35.75 -34.95
C VAL A 344 -22.28 -35.37 -33.57
N ASP A 345 -21.41 -35.49 -32.59
CA ASP A 345 -21.69 -35.07 -31.22
C ASP A 345 -21.01 -33.72 -30.94
N TYR A 346 -21.67 -32.91 -30.11
CA TYR A 346 -21.14 -31.64 -29.64
C TYR A 346 -20.77 -31.81 -28.16
N VAL A 347 -19.48 -31.83 -27.87
CA VAL A 347 -18.99 -31.93 -26.50
C VAL A 347 -18.65 -30.53 -26.01
N GLN A 348 -19.16 -30.17 -24.83
CA GLN A 348 -18.77 -28.93 -24.16
C GLN A 348 -17.42 -29.15 -23.46
N VAL A 349 -16.41 -28.41 -23.88
CA VAL A 349 -15.09 -28.38 -23.23
C VAL A 349 -15.06 -27.16 -22.30
N ILE A 350 -14.61 -27.39 -21.07
CA ILE A 350 -14.51 -26.36 -20.03
C ILE A 350 -13.03 -26.14 -19.73
N ASP A 351 -12.48 -25.03 -20.25
CA ASP A 351 -11.13 -24.62 -19.94
C ASP A 351 -11.16 -23.72 -18.71
N THR A 352 -10.64 -24.22 -17.58
CA THR A 352 -10.53 -23.46 -16.33
C THR A 352 -9.14 -22.86 -16.21
N HIS A 353 -9.06 -21.54 -16.18
CA HIS A 353 -7.84 -20.80 -15.92
C HIS A 353 -7.91 -20.19 -14.52
N THR A 354 -6.96 -20.55 -13.66
CA THR A 354 -6.83 -19.95 -12.34
C THR A 354 -5.82 -18.81 -12.40
N HIS A 355 -6.25 -17.61 -12.01
CA HIS A 355 -5.38 -16.45 -11.93
C HIS A 355 -5.14 -16.06 -10.49
N GLU A 356 -3.89 -15.72 -10.17
CA GLU A 356 -3.51 -15.19 -8.86
C GLU A 356 -3.31 -13.67 -8.97
N THR A 357 -3.79 -12.95 -7.96
CA THR A 357 -3.54 -11.52 -7.80
C THR A 357 -2.98 -11.25 -6.42
N ARG A 358 -2.13 -10.22 -6.31
CA ARG A 358 -1.57 -9.78 -5.04
C ARG A 358 -1.63 -8.26 -4.99
N SER A 359 -2.32 -7.72 -3.99
CA SER A 359 -2.30 -6.29 -3.69
C SER A 359 -1.81 -6.08 -2.27
N ALA A 360 -1.02 -5.03 -2.06
CA ALA A 360 -0.61 -4.59 -0.74
C ALA A 360 -1.19 -3.18 -0.55
N ASN A 361 -1.95 -2.95 0.51
CA ASN A 361 -2.58 -1.67 0.79
C ASN A 361 -2.29 -1.22 2.22
N MET A 362 -1.91 0.05 2.40
CA MET A 362 -1.78 0.61 3.74
C MET A 362 -3.14 1.06 4.26
N VAL A 363 -3.46 0.66 5.49
CA VAL A 363 -4.61 1.12 6.24
C VAL A 363 -4.16 1.59 7.61
N GLY A 364 -4.88 2.54 8.20
CA GLY A 364 -4.49 3.05 9.50
C GLY A 364 -5.19 4.33 9.87
N HIS A 365 -4.68 4.97 10.93
CA HIS A 365 -5.14 6.26 11.39
C HIS A 365 -3.98 7.11 11.89
N ALA A 366 -4.15 8.42 11.78
CA ALA A 366 -3.29 9.39 12.42
C ALA A 366 -3.98 9.91 13.69
N VAL A 367 -3.20 10.06 14.75
CA VAL A 367 -3.61 10.76 15.96
C VAL A 367 -3.03 12.17 15.86
N LEU A 368 -3.93 13.16 15.91
CA LEU A 368 -3.65 14.55 15.62
C LEU A 368 -4.01 15.40 16.85
N GLU A 369 -3.13 16.31 17.23
CA GLU A 369 -3.43 17.35 18.23
C GLU A 369 -3.78 18.64 17.50
N SER A 370 -5.04 19.07 17.59
CA SER A 370 -5.48 20.33 16.97
C SER A 370 -4.82 21.54 17.64
N LEU A 371 -4.83 22.69 16.97
CA LEU A 371 -4.44 23.96 17.60
C LEU A 371 -5.26 24.30 18.86
N SER A 372 -6.48 23.77 18.99
CA SER A 372 -7.29 23.91 20.21
C SER A 372 -6.92 22.95 21.34
N GLY A 373 -5.88 22.13 21.17
CA GLY A 373 -5.43 21.12 22.14
C GLY A 373 -6.31 19.87 22.19
N LYS A 374 -7.23 19.71 21.23
CA LYS A 374 -8.10 18.52 21.14
C LYS A 374 -7.36 17.43 20.38
N VAL A 375 -7.31 16.25 20.99
CA VAL A 375 -6.79 15.05 20.31
C VAL A 375 -7.89 14.46 19.42
N LEU A 376 -7.56 14.27 18.15
CA LEU A 376 -8.42 13.73 17.10
C LEU A 376 -7.78 12.45 16.57
N THR A 377 -8.59 11.45 16.23
CA THR A 377 -8.13 10.26 15.53
C THR A 377 -8.79 10.23 14.16
N GLN A 378 -7.99 10.38 13.11
CA GLN A 378 -8.48 10.46 11.75
C GLN A 378 -8.01 9.24 10.95
N ARG A 379 -8.96 8.51 10.38
CA ARG A 379 -8.65 7.49 9.36
C ARG A 379 -8.31 8.21 8.07
N LEU A 380 -7.16 7.88 7.49
CA LEU A 380 -6.67 8.50 6.27
C LEU A 380 -6.47 7.46 5.16
N PRO A 381 -6.68 7.83 3.90
CA PRO A 381 -6.28 7.04 2.74
C PRO A 381 -4.79 6.73 2.76
N GLU A 382 -4.42 5.64 2.09
CA GLU A 382 -3.03 5.20 1.98
C GLU A 382 -2.07 6.34 1.56
N LYS A 383 -2.42 7.09 0.50
CA LYS A 383 -1.56 8.15 -0.05
C LYS A 383 -1.29 9.28 0.95
N MET A 384 -2.29 9.63 1.75
CA MET A 384 -2.15 10.65 2.80
C MET A 384 -1.35 10.08 3.97
N LEU A 385 -1.68 8.85 4.40
CA LEU A 385 -1.05 8.19 5.54
C LEU A 385 0.43 7.86 5.29
N SER A 386 0.80 7.52 4.06
CA SER A 386 2.19 7.28 3.64
C SER A 386 3.07 8.51 3.75
N ASN A 387 2.46 9.69 3.61
CA ASN A 387 3.15 10.97 3.57
C ASN A 387 3.17 11.67 4.93
N LEU A 388 2.73 11.03 6.00
CA LEU A 388 2.82 11.60 7.35
C LEU A 388 4.10 11.17 8.05
N ASP A 389 4.64 12.01 8.91
CA ASP A 389 5.55 11.65 9.99
C ASP A 389 5.05 12.23 11.31
N ILE A 390 5.48 11.62 12.42
CA ILE A 390 5.19 12.19 13.75
C ILE A 390 5.95 13.51 13.88
N GLY A 391 5.22 14.54 14.31
CA GLY A 391 5.71 15.90 14.41
C GLY A 391 5.28 16.79 13.24
N ASP A 392 4.82 16.22 12.12
CA ASP A 392 4.37 17.01 10.98
C ASP A 392 3.13 17.84 11.31
N TRP A 393 3.05 19.04 10.75
CA TRP A 393 1.85 19.86 10.75
C TRP A 393 0.99 19.57 9.53
N VAL A 394 -0.29 19.35 9.78
CA VAL A 394 -1.29 19.06 8.74
C VAL A 394 -2.46 20.01 8.79
N ILE A 395 -3.03 20.26 7.61
CA ILE A 395 -4.30 20.95 7.44
C ILE A 395 -5.25 19.98 6.79
N PHE A 396 -6.42 19.80 7.37
CA PHE A 396 -7.45 18.96 6.78
C PHE A 396 -8.83 19.55 7.00
N ALA A 397 -9.71 19.31 6.04
CA ALA A 397 -11.11 19.70 6.12
C ALA A 397 -11.99 18.47 6.01
N ASP A 398 -13.00 18.39 6.86
CA ASP A 398 -14.00 17.34 6.83
C ASP A 398 -15.42 17.91 6.80
N SER A 399 -16.32 17.11 6.24
CA SER A 399 -17.75 17.37 6.30
C SER A 399 -18.48 16.14 6.84
N HIS A 400 -19.51 16.41 7.66
CA HIS A 400 -20.41 15.40 8.20
C HIS A 400 -21.84 15.83 7.89
N ALA A 401 -22.49 15.11 6.98
CA ALA A 401 -23.88 15.37 6.60
C ALA A 401 -24.82 14.43 7.34
N VAL A 402 -25.77 14.99 8.08
CA VAL A 402 -26.81 14.26 8.82
C VAL A 402 -28.15 14.52 8.14
N PHE A 403 -28.67 13.51 7.45
CA PHE A 403 -29.94 13.60 6.75
C PHE A 403 -31.11 13.39 7.72
N GLU A 404 -32.28 13.97 7.42
CA GLU A 404 -33.51 13.78 8.21
C GLU A 404 -33.92 12.30 8.35
N SER A 405 -33.50 11.45 7.41
CA SER A 405 -33.68 9.99 7.46
C SER A 405 -32.83 9.26 8.49
N GLY A 406 -31.92 9.96 9.18
CA GLY A 406 -30.91 9.38 10.07
C GLY A 406 -29.69 8.80 9.34
N LYS A 407 -29.61 8.92 8.01
CA LYS A 407 -28.41 8.57 7.24
C LYS A 407 -27.32 9.61 7.54
N GLU A 408 -26.11 9.13 7.77
CA GLU A 408 -24.94 9.98 8.00
C GLU A 408 -23.86 9.73 6.94
N ILE A 409 -23.19 10.79 6.50
CA ILE A 409 -22.10 10.72 5.52
C ILE A 409 -20.92 11.53 6.05
N TYR A 410 -19.76 10.91 6.06
CA TYR A 410 -18.50 11.54 6.43
C TYR A 410 -17.60 11.63 5.20
N SER A 411 -17.06 12.81 4.96
CA SER A 411 -16.20 13.11 3.82
C SER A 411 -14.97 13.88 4.25
N LEU A 412 -13.81 13.48 3.73
CA LEU A 412 -12.56 14.22 3.87
C LEU A 412 -12.42 15.12 2.64
N GLU A 413 -12.71 16.41 2.83
CA GLU A 413 -12.80 17.40 1.75
C GLU A 413 -11.41 17.83 1.26
N TYR A 414 -10.45 17.93 2.17
CA TYR A 414 -9.10 18.39 1.86
C TYR A 414 -8.10 17.85 2.87
N PHE A 415 -6.88 17.55 2.41
CA PHE A 415 -5.77 17.19 3.26
C PHE A 415 -4.46 17.74 2.68
N SER A 416 -3.62 18.31 3.53
CA SER A 416 -2.30 18.83 3.17
C SER A 416 -1.33 18.65 4.30
N ASN A 417 -0.16 18.06 3.99
CA ASN A 417 0.97 18.04 4.90
C ASN A 417 1.81 19.30 4.63
N ILE A 418 1.83 20.23 5.59
CA ILE A 418 2.49 21.52 5.46
C ILE A 418 4.00 21.33 5.29
N ASP A 419 4.59 20.39 6.01
CA ASP A 419 6.03 20.19 6.07
C ASP A 419 6.59 19.55 4.81
N LYS A 420 5.83 18.63 4.19
CA LYS A 420 6.28 17.87 3.01
C LYS A 420 5.79 18.40 1.67
N HIS A 421 5.05 19.50 1.63
CA HIS A 421 4.59 20.08 0.36
C HIS A 421 3.66 19.18 -0.46
N THR A 422 2.93 18.30 0.21
CA THR A 422 1.96 17.39 -0.42
C THR A 422 0.52 17.80 -0.12
N TRP A 423 -0.36 17.61 -1.10
CA TRP A 423 -1.80 17.86 -1.01
C TRP A 423 -2.54 16.70 -1.65
N ASP A 424 -3.66 16.32 -1.04
CA ASP A 424 -4.50 15.22 -1.48
C ASP A 424 -5.96 15.50 -1.14
N SER A 425 -6.86 14.92 -1.92
CA SER A 425 -8.29 14.83 -1.63
C SER A 425 -8.75 13.40 -1.92
N GLU A 426 -9.80 12.94 -1.23
CA GLU A 426 -10.34 11.59 -1.43
C GLU A 426 -11.74 11.64 -2.02
N LYS A 427 -12.77 11.71 -1.15
CA LYS A 427 -14.18 11.74 -1.50
C LYS A 427 -14.82 12.92 -0.82
N SER A 428 -15.02 13.96 -1.61
CA SER A 428 -15.71 15.16 -1.18
C SER A 428 -17.22 14.89 -1.06
N PHE A 429 -17.89 15.60 -0.16
CA PHE A 429 -19.35 15.66 -0.15
C PHE A 429 -19.91 16.11 -1.51
N MET A 430 -19.12 16.83 -2.34
CA MET A 430 -19.45 17.14 -3.75
C MET A 430 -19.83 15.92 -4.58
N GLU A 431 -19.23 14.77 -4.29
CA GLU A 431 -19.44 13.49 -4.97
C GLU A 431 -20.63 12.70 -4.40
N TYR A 432 -21.38 13.27 -3.45
CA TYR A 432 -22.57 12.61 -2.93
C TYR A 432 -23.61 12.37 -4.02
N GLU A 433 -23.86 11.08 -4.28
CA GLU A 433 -24.89 10.60 -5.18
C GLU A 433 -25.91 9.73 -4.43
N ASP A 434 -27.19 10.00 -4.64
CA ASP A 434 -28.25 9.11 -4.18
C ASP A 434 -28.47 7.96 -5.18
N THR A 435 -27.69 6.91 -4.98
CA THR A 435 -27.71 5.72 -5.84
C THR A 435 -29.07 5.00 -5.91
N LYS A 436 -30.01 5.27 -4.99
CA LYS A 436 -31.36 4.69 -5.04
C LYS A 436 -32.14 5.23 -6.24
N CYS A 437 -32.07 6.54 -6.48
CA CYS A 437 -32.78 7.17 -7.59
C CYS A 437 -32.26 6.67 -8.94
N GLU A 438 -30.94 6.58 -9.12
CA GLU A 438 -30.35 6.13 -10.41
C GLU A 438 -30.63 4.67 -10.74
N LYS A 439 -30.53 3.77 -9.75
CA LYS A 439 -30.81 2.34 -9.94
C LYS A 439 -32.29 2.11 -10.25
N MET A 440 -33.19 2.81 -9.57
CA MET A 440 -34.63 2.74 -9.84
C MET A 440 -34.96 3.31 -11.23
N LEU A 441 -34.31 4.41 -11.62
CA LEU A 441 -34.47 5.03 -12.94
C LEU A 441 -34.03 4.07 -14.06
N SER A 442 -32.85 3.45 -13.93
CA SER A 442 -32.35 2.44 -14.87
C SER A 442 -33.30 1.25 -14.98
N ALA A 443 -33.83 0.77 -13.86
CA ALA A 443 -34.76 -0.37 -13.83
C ALA A 443 -36.11 -0.04 -14.51
N ILE A 444 -36.72 1.10 -14.19
CA ILE A 444 -37.99 1.54 -14.78
C ILE A 444 -37.83 1.78 -16.29
N PHE A 445 -36.72 2.37 -16.74
CA PHE A 445 -36.47 2.57 -18.17
C PHE A 445 -36.28 1.26 -18.93
N LYS A 446 -35.58 0.28 -18.34
CA LYS A 446 -35.48 -1.07 -18.93
C LYS A 446 -36.85 -1.72 -19.05
N LEU A 447 -37.71 -1.56 -18.06
CA LEU A 447 -39.07 -2.10 -18.07
C LEU A 447 -39.95 -1.44 -19.14
N ILE A 448 -40.01 -0.10 -19.17
CA ILE A 448 -40.82 0.64 -20.16
C ILE A 448 -40.28 0.39 -21.58
N GLY A 449 -38.96 0.39 -21.77
CA GLY A 449 -38.33 0.05 -23.04
C GLY A 449 -38.71 -1.36 -23.52
N MET A 450 -38.73 -2.35 -22.63
CA MET A 450 -39.24 -3.69 -22.96
C MET A 450 -40.72 -3.68 -23.32
N CYS A 451 -41.58 -2.97 -22.59
CA CYS A 451 -43.01 -2.88 -22.91
C CYS A 451 -43.25 -2.24 -24.29
N VAL A 452 -42.50 -1.19 -24.65
CA VAL A 452 -42.58 -0.54 -25.96
C VAL A 452 -42.12 -1.50 -27.07
N LEU A 453 -41.02 -2.24 -26.86
CA LEU A 453 -40.55 -3.24 -27.84
C LEU A 453 -41.54 -4.39 -28.03
N VAL A 454 -42.16 -4.88 -26.96
CA VAL A 454 -43.21 -5.90 -27.02
C VAL A 454 -44.44 -5.37 -27.74
N ALA A 455 -44.88 -4.14 -27.45
CA ALA A 455 -46.00 -3.52 -28.14
C ALA A 455 -45.72 -3.35 -29.65
N ILE A 456 -44.50 -2.92 -30.01
CA ILE A 456 -44.05 -2.84 -31.41
C ILE A 456 -44.11 -4.22 -32.08
N ALA A 457 -43.59 -5.27 -31.42
CA ALA A 457 -43.58 -6.63 -31.96
C ALA A 457 -44.99 -7.23 -32.14
N VAL A 458 -45.92 -6.95 -31.23
CA VAL A 458 -47.31 -7.42 -31.32
C VAL A 458 -48.06 -6.66 -32.42
N LEU A 459 -47.89 -5.34 -32.52
CA LEU A 459 -48.57 -4.51 -33.52
C LEU A 459 -48.01 -4.72 -34.95
N SER A 460 -46.73 -5.03 -35.08
CA SER A 460 -46.12 -5.40 -36.37
C SER A 460 -46.51 -6.80 -36.84
N TYR A 461 -46.88 -7.69 -35.92
CA TYR A 461 -47.41 -9.01 -36.25
C TYR A 461 -48.88 -8.98 -36.71
N GLN A 462 -49.68 -8.03 -36.20
CA GLN A 462 -51.13 -7.97 -36.45
C GLN A 462 -51.58 -7.02 -37.57
N SER A 463 -50.73 -6.14 -38.10
CA SER A 463 -51.15 -5.14 -39.10
C SER A 463 -50.11 -4.90 -40.20
N ASP A 464 -50.57 -4.72 -41.44
CA ASP A 464 -49.75 -4.25 -42.59
C ASP A 464 -49.27 -2.79 -42.44
N TRP A 465 -49.53 -2.16 -41.30
CA TRP A 465 -49.29 -0.74 -41.07
C TRP A 465 -47.94 -0.55 -40.34
N SER A 466 -46.86 -0.63 -41.10
CA SER A 466 -45.47 -0.44 -40.62
C SER A 466 -45.19 0.92 -39.97
N LEU A 467 -46.11 1.89 -40.05
CA LEU A 467 -45.97 3.25 -39.51
C LEU A 467 -46.39 3.40 -38.04
N PHE A 468 -47.30 2.55 -37.52
CA PHE A 468 -47.78 2.68 -36.13
C PHE A 468 -46.69 2.45 -35.07
N PRO A 469 -45.78 1.45 -35.20
CA PRO A 469 -44.64 1.28 -34.30
C PRO A 469 -43.74 2.52 -34.20
N ALA A 470 -43.49 3.19 -35.33
CA ALA A 470 -42.66 4.39 -35.38
C ALA A 470 -43.36 5.58 -34.69
N LEU A 471 -44.67 5.72 -34.86
CA LEU A 471 -45.46 6.75 -34.18
C LEU A 471 -45.53 6.54 -32.66
N ALA A 472 -45.55 5.30 -32.18
CA ALA A 472 -45.52 4.98 -30.74
C ALA A 472 -44.15 5.27 -30.08
N LEU A 473 -43.05 5.23 -30.86
CA LEU A 473 -41.72 5.58 -30.38
C LEU A 473 -41.54 7.09 -30.15
N ILE A 474 -42.24 7.95 -30.90
CA ILE A 474 -42.07 9.40 -30.83
C ILE A 474 -42.43 9.95 -29.42
N PRO A 475 -43.60 9.66 -28.81
CA PRO A 475 -43.90 10.07 -27.45
C PRO A 475 -42.91 9.53 -26.42
N TYR A 476 -42.43 8.29 -26.59
CA TYR A 476 -41.44 7.68 -25.70
C TYR A 476 -40.09 8.42 -25.77
N VAL A 477 -39.62 8.73 -26.98
CA VAL A 477 -38.38 9.47 -27.20
C VAL A 477 -38.50 10.90 -26.66
N ILE A 478 -39.62 11.59 -26.92
CA ILE A 478 -39.88 12.93 -26.36
C ILE A 478 -39.92 12.89 -24.83
N TYR A 479 -40.63 11.93 -24.24
CA TYR A 479 -40.67 11.74 -22.80
C TYR A 479 -39.28 11.43 -22.22
N TYR A 480 -38.50 10.59 -22.89
CA TYR A 480 -37.11 10.27 -22.51
C TYR A 480 -36.23 11.52 -22.50
N PHE A 481 -36.25 12.33 -23.56
CA PHE A 481 -35.46 13.57 -23.62
C PHE A 481 -35.92 14.60 -22.60
N TYR A 482 -37.23 14.78 -22.43
CA TYR A 482 -37.79 15.68 -21.40
C TYR A 482 -37.35 15.26 -19.99
N LYS A 483 -37.48 13.97 -19.66
CA LYS A 483 -37.11 13.40 -18.36
C LYS A 483 -35.60 13.44 -18.12
N ARG A 484 -34.79 13.17 -19.14
CA ARG A 484 -33.32 13.31 -19.09
C ARG A 484 -32.92 14.76 -18.82
N ASN A 485 -33.57 15.73 -19.47
CA ASN A 485 -33.31 17.15 -19.21
C ASN A 485 -33.66 17.54 -17.77
N ILE A 486 -34.80 17.10 -17.24
CA ILE A 486 -35.15 17.36 -15.83
C ILE A 486 -34.11 16.73 -14.90
N PHE A 487 -33.72 15.47 -15.14
CA PHE A 487 -32.70 14.81 -14.34
C PHE A 487 -31.37 15.57 -14.35
N CYS A 488 -30.87 15.96 -15.53
CA CYS A 488 -29.65 16.75 -15.65
C CYS A 488 -29.76 18.10 -14.93
N ASN A 489 -30.90 18.78 -15.01
CA ASN A 489 -31.13 20.04 -14.31
C ASN A 489 -31.14 19.86 -12.79
N LEU A 490 -31.81 18.83 -12.27
CA LEU A 490 -31.82 18.52 -10.84
C LEU A 490 -30.44 18.09 -10.33
N TYR A 491 -29.72 17.29 -11.12
CA TYR A 491 -28.35 16.87 -10.83
C TYR A 491 -27.42 18.09 -10.71
N ASN A 492 -27.46 19.01 -11.69
CA ASN A 492 -26.69 20.25 -11.65
C ASN A 492 -27.07 21.13 -10.46
N LYS A 493 -28.37 21.28 -10.18
CA LYS A 493 -28.85 22.02 -9.01
C LYS A 493 -28.34 21.41 -7.69
N ASN A 494 -28.31 20.09 -7.59
CA ASN A 494 -27.79 19.40 -6.42
C ASN A 494 -26.26 19.58 -6.29
N ILE A 495 -25.51 19.59 -7.39
CA ILE A 495 -24.08 19.95 -7.40
C ILE A 495 -23.88 21.38 -6.90
N ASP A 496 -24.67 22.34 -7.40
CA ASP A 496 -24.55 23.74 -7.02
C ASP A 496 -24.88 23.93 -5.54
N ASN A 497 -25.96 23.31 -5.05
CA ASN A 497 -26.30 23.29 -3.62
C ASN A 497 -25.15 22.74 -2.76
N ARG A 498 -24.47 21.67 -3.20
CA ARG A 498 -23.31 21.12 -2.47
C ARG A 498 -22.11 22.05 -2.52
N ARG A 499 -21.88 22.69 -3.66
CA ARG A 499 -20.80 23.68 -3.82
C ARG A 499 -21.01 24.85 -2.87
N ASP A 500 -22.23 25.35 -2.74
CA ASP A 500 -22.55 26.46 -1.85
C ASP A 500 -22.29 26.12 -0.38
N VAL A 501 -22.65 24.89 0.04
CA VAL A 501 -22.36 24.37 1.39
C VAL A 501 -20.85 24.33 1.68
N LEU A 502 -20.04 23.95 0.69
CA LEU A 502 -18.58 23.81 0.85
C LEU A 502 -17.80 25.09 0.52
N ASN A 503 -18.44 26.11 -0.06
CA ASN A 503 -17.77 27.31 -0.57
C ASN A 503 -16.96 28.02 0.52
N LYS A 504 -17.49 28.11 1.74
CA LYS A 504 -16.80 28.75 2.88
C LYS A 504 -15.52 28.00 3.28
N ILE A 505 -15.47 26.67 3.17
CA ILE A 505 -14.25 25.89 3.38
C ILE A 505 -13.29 26.08 2.19
N SER A 506 -13.79 26.00 0.95
CA SER A 506 -12.98 26.15 -0.26
C SER A 506 -12.21 27.48 -0.27
N VAL A 507 -12.88 28.60 -0.02
CA VAL A 507 -12.25 29.93 0.04
C VAL A 507 -11.18 29.99 1.14
N SER A 508 -11.41 29.34 2.27
CA SER A 508 -10.42 29.28 3.36
C SER A 508 -9.22 28.40 3.02
N ILE A 509 -9.43 27.29 2.31
CA ILE A 509 -8.35 26.42 1.82
C ILE A 509 -7.49 27.17 0.81
N ASP A 510 -8.11 27.91 -0.12
CA ASP A 510 -7.39 28.67 -1.14
C ASP A 510 -6.49 29.74 -0.50
N GLY A 511 -7.02 30.50 0.46
CA GLY A 511 -6.21 31.47 1.22
C GLY A 511 -5.08 30.81 2.02
N ILE A 512 -5.31 29.63 2.60
CA ILE A 512 -4.27 28.86 3.30
C ILE A 512 -3.17 28.39 2.33
N ASN A 513 -3.53 27.97 1.13
CA ASN A 513 -2.57 27.55 0.12
C ASN A 513 -1.69 28.73 -0.34
N GLU A 514 -2.26 29.93 -0.44
CA GLU A 514 -1.52 31.16 -0.75
C GLU A 514 -0.55 31.56 0.38
N ASP A 515 -0.99 31.47 1.65
CA ASP A 515 -0.23 31.90 2.83
C ASP A 515 0.64 30.80 3.47
N ARG A 516 0.85 29.68 2.77
CA ARG A 516 1.43 28.45 3.33
C ARG A 516 2.76 28.64 4.06
N GLU A 517 3.70 29.37 3.47
CA GLU A 517 5.02 29.61 4.07
C GLU A 517 4.93 30.45 5.36
N GLN A 518 3.97 31.38 5.39
CA GLN A 518 3.70 32.18 6.57
C GLN A 518 3.08 31.32 7.67
N ILE A 519 2.15 30.42 7.33
CA ILE A 519 1.57 29.44 8.25
C ILE A 519 2.67 28.57 8.85
N LYS A 520 3.53 27.97 8.01
CA LYS A 520 4.66 27.15 8.44
C LYS A 520 5.58 27.91 9.40
N THR A 521 5.85 29.19 9.10
CA THR A 521 6.64 30.07 9.97
C THR A 521 5.98 30.29 11.32
N HIS A 522 4.65 30.48 11.37
CA HIS A 522 3.92 30.62 12.63
C HIS A 522 3.92 29.33 13.45
N LEU A 523 3.73 28.17 12.81
CA LEU A 523 3.73 26.86 13.47
C LEU A 523 5.12 26.49 14.02
N ASN A 524 6.19 26.78 13.27
CA ASN A 524 7.56 26.61 13.75
C ASN A 524 7.86 27.51 14.96
N LYS A 525 7.35 28.74 14.98
CA LYS A 525 7.45 29.61 16.16
C LYS A 525 6.70 29.05 17.36
N LEU A 526 5.53 28.43 17.13
CA LEU A 526 4.76 27.78 18.19
C LEU A 526 5.52 26.59 18.79
N ASP A 527 6.17 25.79 17.95
CA ASP A 527 6.98 24.66 18.40
C ASP A 527 8.23 25.10 19.18
N ALA A 528 8.84 26.23 18.81
CA ALA A 528 9.99 26.80 19.49
C ALA A 528 9.67 27.49 20.85
N ILE A 529 8.39 27.55 21.27
CA ILE A 529 8.02 28.07 22.60
C ILE A 529 8.33 27.04 23.70
N ILE A 530 8.57 25.76 23.35
CA ILE A 530 9.05 24.69 24.25
C ILE A 530 10.53 24.48 23.99
#